data_AF-A0A495DL63-F1
#
_entry.id   AF-A0A495DL63-F1
#
_cell.length_a   1.000
_cell.length_b   1.000
_cell.length_c   1.000
_cell.angle_alpha   90.00
_cell.angle_beta   90.00
_cell.angle_gamma   90.00
#
_symmetry.space_group_name_H-M   'P 1'
#
loop_
_entity.id
_entity.type
_entity.pdbx_description
1 polymer ?
#
loop_
_entity_poly.entity_id
_entity_poly.type
_entity_poly.pdbx_seq_one_letter_code
_entity_poly.pdbx_strand_id
1 'polypeptide(L)'
;MASDYVRGEMNIADQKATFGGFIAVSVWGSLLTVVSVLYLTLAFAVGMDWLVSLIAVGIVGGVLGLALGMKTSWYVTLGGLFVFGLVCGGLVQLFGMALGG
;
A
#
# COMPACT_ATOMS: atom_id res chain seq x y z
N MET A 1 -3.61 50.46 -2.42
CA MET A 1 -4.57 49.99 -3.43
C MET A 1 -5.01 48.59 -3.00
N ALA A 2 -6.09 48.48 -2.22
CA ALA A 2 -6.73 47.18 -2.02
C ALA A 2 -7.35 46.81 -3.37
N SER A 3 -6.95 45.70 -3.97
CA SER A 3 -7.61 45.19 -5.18
C SER A 3 -9.08 44.97 -4.85
N ASP A 4 -9.99 45.44 -5.70
CA ASP A 4 -11.41 45.08 -5.62
C ASP A 4 -11.55 43.57 -5.82
N TYR A 5 -11.54 42.83 -4.72
CA TYR A 5 -11.72 41.39 -4.71
C TYR A 5 -13.21 41.11 -4.89
N VAL A 6 -13.57 40.49 -6.01
CA VAL A 6 -14.92 39.95 -6.21
C VAL A 6 -15.00 38.60 -5.49
N ARG A 7 -15.89 38.54 -4.49
CA ARG A 7 -16.13 37.32 -3.73
C ARG A 7 -16.44 36.16 -4.68
N GLY A 8 -15.63 35.09 -4.61
CA GLY A 8 -15.82 33.88 -5.40
C GLY A 8 -14.90 33.77 -6.61
N GLU A 9 -14.21 34.83 -6.99
CA GLU A 9 -13.21 34.83 -8.07
C GLU A 9 -11.78 34.59 -7.58
N MET A 10 -11.62 34.22 -6.30
CA MET A 10 -10.32 33.85 -5.77
C MET A 10 -9.78 32.64 -6.53
N ASN A 11 -8.56 32.75 -7.04
CA ASN A 11 -7.87 31.60 -7.60
C ASN A 11 -7.68 30.54 -6.51
N ILE A 12 -8.28 29.36 -6.71
CA ILE A 12 -8.19 28.22 -5.79
C ILE A 12 -7.41 27.04 -6.36
N ALA A 13 -6.53 27.28 -7.34
CA ALA A 13 -5.76 26.22 -7.99
C ALA A 13 -4.93 25.40 -6.98
N ASP A 14 -4.26 26.09 -6.05
CA ASP A 14 -3.41 25.44 -5.06
C ASP A 14 -4.23 24.60 -4.08
N GLN A 15 -5.36 25.13 -3.59
CA GLN A 15 -6.24 24.41 -2.66
C GLN A 15 -6.84 23.15 -3.32
N LYS A 16 -7.22 23.25 -4.60
CA LYS A 16 -7.68 22.08 -5.38
C LYS A 16 -6.58 21.04 -5.53
N ALA A 17 -5.36 21.47 -5.84
CA ALA A 17 -4.21 20.57 -5.96
C ALA A 17 -3.86 19.90 -4.63
N THR A 18 -3.86 20.64 -3.53
CA THR A 18 -3.63 20.10 -2.18
C THR A 18 -4.69 19.08 -1.81
N PHE A 19 -5.98 19.38 -2.02
CA PHE A 19 -7.05 18.44 -1.70
C PHE A 19 -6.97 17.17 -2.56
N GLY A 20 -6.71 17.31 -3.86
CA GLY A 20 -6.49 16.16 -4.75
C GLY A 20 -5.31 15.30 -4.31
N GLY A 21 -4.20 15.93 -3.90
CA GLY A 21 -3.05 15.25 -3.32
C GLY A 21 -3.36 14.53 -2.01
N PHE A 22 -4.09 15.18 -1.11
CA PHE A 22 -4.53 14.60 0.16
C PHE A 22 -5.33 13.31 -0.06
N ILE A 23 -6.36 13.35 -0.92
CA ILE A 23 -7.17 12.16 -1.22
C ILE A 23 -6.32 11.06 -1.86
N ALA A 24 -5.43 11.40 -2.80
CA ALA A 24 -4.55 10.42 -3.43
C ALA A 24 -3.66 9.69 -2.41
N VAL A 25 -3.05 10.43 -1.48
CA VAL A 25 -2.22 9.86 -0.41
C VAL A 25 -3.07 9.06 0.58
N SER A 26 -4.27 9.53 0.93
CA SER A 26 -5.17 8.79 1.83
C SER A 26 -5.58 7.44 1.26
N VAL A 27 -5.98 7.39 -0.02
CA VAL A 27 -6.35 6.11 -0.68
C VAL A 27 -5.13 5.18 -0.74
N TRP A 28 -3.98 5.69 -1.21
CA TRP A 28 -2.76 4.90 -1.29
C TRP A 28 -2.32 4.37 0.07
N GLY A 29 -2.35 5.22 1.11
CA GLY A 29 -2.00 4.85 2.48
C GLY A 29 -2.96 3.83 3.08
N SER A 30 -4.27 3.98 2.85
CA SER A 30 -5.27 3.01 3.32
C SER A 30 -5.06 1.63 2.71
N LEU A 31 -4.73 1.56 1.41
CA LEU A 31 -4.44 0.28 0.75
C LEU A 31 -3.19 -0.36 1.32
N LEU A 32 -2.15 0.43 1.57
CA LEU A 32 -0.94 -0.04 2.23
C LEU A 32 -1.28 -0.66 3.60
N THR A 33 -2.10 0.02 4.40
CA THR A 33 -2.56 -0.50 5.69
C THR A 33 -3.33 -1.81 5.53
N VAL A 34 -4.25 -1.89 4.56
CA VAL A 34 -5.02 -3.11 4.29
C VAL A 34 -4.10 -4.29 3.97
N VAL A 35 -3.16 -4.13 3.04
CA VAL A 35 -2.27 -5.25 2.64
C VAL A 35 -1.34 -5.66 3.78
N SER A 36 -0.82 -4.71 4.56
CA SER A 36 0.05 -5.01 5.70
C SER A 36 -0.71 -5.76 6.79
N VAL A 37 -1.88 -5.26 7.21
CA VAL A 37 -2.67 -5.90 8.26
C VAL A 37 -3.18 -7.27 7.81
N LEU A 38 -3.62 -7.40 6.55
CA LEU A 38 -4.08 -8.67 6.01
C LEU A 38 -2.96 -9.73 6.03
N TYR A 39 -1.75 -9.37 5.59
CA TYR A 39 -0.61 -10.30 5.63
C TYR A 39 -0.30 -10.77 7.05
N LEU A 40 -0.18 -9.83 8.00
CA LEU A 40 0.09 -10.17 9.40
C LEU A 40 -1.02 -11.05 9.99
N THR A 41 -2.27 -10.79 9.62
CA THR A 41 -3.42 -11.59 10.08
C THR A 41 -3.34 -13.02 9.54
N LEU A 42 -3.09 -13.20 8.24
CA LEU A 42 -3.01 -14.54 7.64
C LEU A 42 -1.81 -15.32 8.16
N ALA A 43 -0.64 -14.71 8.22
CA ALA A 43 0.59 -15.39 8.62
C ALA A 43 0.61 -15.73 10.12
N PHE A 44 0.19 -14.81 10.99
CA PHE A 44 0.36 -14.99 12.45
C PHE A 44 -0.92 -15.31 13.20
N ALA A 45 -2.04 -14.65 12.88
CA ALA A 45 -3.28 -14.84 13.62
C ALA A 45 -4.04 -16.09 13.15
N VAL A 46 -4.06 -16.34 11.84
CA VAL A 46 -4.67 -17.54 11.25
C VAL A 46 -3.70 -18.72 11.24
N GLY A 47 -2.39 -18.47 11.18
CA GLY A 47 -1.36 -19.50 11.11
C GLY A 47 -1.28 -20.16 9.72
N MET A 48 -1.66 -19.44 8.67
CA MET A 48 -1.47 -19.89 7.29
C MET A 48 0.02 -19.88 6.93
N ASP A 49 0.43 -20.77 6.02
CA ASP A 49 1.79 -20.74 5.48
C ASP A 49 2.18 -19.33 4.99
N TRP A 50 3.40 -18.92 5.32
CA TRP A 50 3.86 -17.54 5.10
C TRP A 50 3.91 -17.20 3.60
N LEU A 51 4.30 -18.15 2.75
CA LEU A 51 4.42 -17.93 1.31
C LEU A 51 3.03 -17.90 0.66
N VAL A 52 2.14 -18.80 1.06
CA VAL A 52 0.73 -18.77 0.61
C VAL A 52 0.05 -17.46 1.01
N SER A 53 0.27 -17.00 2.25
CA SER A 53 -0.25 -15.73 2.74
C SER A 53 0.28 -14.55 1.92
N LEU A 54 1.56 -14.56 1.58
CA LEU A 54 2.20 -13.51 0.78
C LEU A 54 1.63 -13.43 -0.65
N ILE A 55 1.43 -14.58 -1.30
CA ILE A 55 0.81 -14.67 -2.63
C ILE A 55 -0.64 -14.19 -2.58
N ALA A 56 -1.42 -14.66 -1.60
CA ALA A 56 -2.82 -14.26 -1.44
C ALA A 56 -2.95 -12.73 -1.27
N VAL A 57 -2.12 -12.12 -0.43
CA VAL A 57 -2.11 -10.67 -0.21
C VAL A 57 -1.65 -9.91 -1.44
N GLY A 58 -0.65 -10.42 -2.17
CA GLY A 58 -0.22 -9.83 -3.44
C GLY A 58 -1.37 -9.78 -4.46
N ILE A 59 -2.15 -10.85 -4.56
CA ILE A 59 -3.33 -10.90 -5.44
C ILE A 59 -4.39 -9.90 -4.95
N VAL A 60 -4.74 -9.92 -3.66
CA VAL A 60 -5.74 -8.99 -3.09
C VAL A 60 -5.32 -7.53 -3.31
N GLY A 61 -4.07 -7.18 -3.02
CA GLY A 61 -3.53 -5.83 -3.24
C GLY A 61 -3.54 -5.43 -4.72
N GLY A 62 -3.30 -6.36 -5.63
CA GLY A 62 -3.38 -6.14 -7.07
C GLY A 62 -4.82 -5.87 -7.52
N VAL A 63 -5.77 -6.72 -7.10
CA VAL A 63 -7.19 -6.60 -7.42
C VAL A 63 -7.78 -5.31 -6.86
N LEU A 64 -7.50 -4.97 -5.59
CA LEU A 64 -7.94 -3.71 -4.99
C LEU A 64 -7.32 -2.50 -5.68
N GLY A 65 -6.05 -2.60 -6.08
CA GLY A 65 -5.38 -1.58 -6.88
C GLY A 65 -6.09 -1.30 -8.21
N LEU A 66 -6.49 -2.36 -8.92
CA LEU A 66 -7.25 -2.27 -10.16
C LEU A 66 -8.65 -1.69 -9.92
N ALA A 67 -9.35 -2.16 -8.89
CA ALA A 67 -10.70 -1.70 -8.54
C ALA A 67 -10.74 -0.20 -8.21
N LEU A 68 -9.67 0.34 -7.63
CA LEU A 68 -9.55 1.75 -7.26
C LEU A 68 -8.84 2.61 -8.32
N GLY A 69 -8.50 2.04 -9.48
CA GLY A 69 -7.85 2.79 -10.58
C GLY A 69 -6.47 3.32 -10.21
N MET A 70 -5.71 2.58 -9.40
CA MET A 70 -4.39 3.01 -8.93
C MET A 70 -3.37 3.12 -10.06
N LYS A 71 -2.48 4.10 -9.96
CA LYS A 71 -1.37 4.34 -10.91
C LYS A 71 -0.28 3.26 -10.78
N THR A 72 0.61 3.19 -11.78
CA THR A 72 1.77 2.28 -11.84
C THR A 72 2.60 2.26 -10.54
N SER A 73 2.74 3.41 -9.87
CA SER A 73 3.46 3.50 -8.59
C SER A 73 2.95 2.52 -7.54
N TRP A 74 1.65 2.23 -7.48
CA TRP A 74 1.09 1.27 -6.52
C TRP A 74 1.60 -0.14 -6.80
N TYR A 75 1.55 -0.60 -8.05
CA TYR A 75 1.98 -1.95 -8.42
C TYR A 75 3.48 -2.15 -8.24
N VAL A 76 4.29 -1.10 -8.44
CA VAL A 76 5.72 -1.12 -8.12
C VAL A 76 5.94 -1.27 -6.62
N THR A 77 5.21 -0.51 -5.78
CA THR A 77 5.28 -0.67 -4.32
C THR A 77 4.86 -2.06 -3.89
N LEU A 78 3.73 -2.57 -4.40
CA LEU A 78 3.22 -3.90 -4.07
C LEU A 78 4.19 -5.00 -4.47
N GLY A 79 4.75 -4.93 -5.68
CA GLY A 79 5.78 -5.86 -6.14
C GLY A 79 7.07 -5.77 -5.31
N GLY A 80 7.49 -4.55 -4.94
CA GLY A 80 8.63 -4.33 -4.05
C GLY A 80 8.40 -4.96 -2.66
N LEU A 81 7.22 -4.77 -2.08
CA LEU A 81 6.84 -5.38 -0.79
C LEU A 81 6.76 -6.90 -0.90
N PHE A 82 6.28 -7.44 -2.01
CA PHE A 82 6.23 -8.88 -2.26
C PHE A 82 7.65 -9.49 -2.28
N VAL A 83 8.56 -8.89 -3.05
CA VAL A 83 9.97 -9.33 -3.11
C VAL A 83 10.65 -9.18 -1.74
N PHE A 84 10.41 -8.06 -1.04
CA PHE A 84 10.90 -7.86 0.31
C PHE A 84 10.40 -8.96 1.27
N GLY A 85 9.11 -9.28 1.22
CA GLY A 85 8.51 -10.36 1.99
C GLY A 85 9.12 -11.72 1.68
N LEU A 86 9.40 -12.01 0.41
CA LEU A 86 10.11 -13.24 0.01
C LEU A 86 11.51 -13.33 0.60
N VAL A 87 12.28 -12.23 0.56
CA VAL A 87 13.62 -12.19 1.14
C VAL A 87 13.56 -12.40 2.65
N CYS A 88 12.69 -11.68 3.36
CA CYS A 88 12.55 -11.83 4.80
C CYS A 88 12.07 -13.22 5.23
N GLY A 89 11.00 -13.72 4.62
CA GLY A 89 10.46 -15.06 4.92
C GLY A 89 11.45 -16.17 4.58
N GLY A 90 12.11 -16.07 3.43
CA GLY A 90 13.16 -17.01 3.02
C GLY A 90 14.34 -17.04 3.98
N LEU A 91 14.82 -15.88 4.44
CA LEU A 91 15.88 -15.81 5.45
C LEU A 91 15.45 -16.47 6.76
N VAL A 92 14.26 -16.17 7.27
CA VAL A 92 13.74 -16.79 8.50
C VAL A 92 13.67 -18.30 8.37
N GLN A 93 13.18 -18.81 7.23
CA GLN A 93 13.11 -20.25 6.97
C GLN A 93 14.50 -20.89 6.89
N LEU A 94 15.46 -20.25 6.21
CA LEU A 94 16.84 -20.72 6.13
C LEU A 94 17.52 -20.76 7.51
N PHE A 95 17.34 -19.73 8.33
CA PHE A 95 17.84 -19.73 9.71
C PHE A 95 17.18 -20.81 10.56
N GLY A 96 15.87 -21.02 10.41
CA GLY A 96 15.17 -22.11 11.07
C GLY A 96 15.74 -23.49 10.71
N MET A 97 16.08 -23.70 9.44
CA MET A 97 16.73 -24.93 8.98
C MET A 97 18.17 -25.07 9.51
N ALA A 98 18.93 -23.98 9.59
CA ALA A 98 20.33 -23.99 10.01
C ALA A 98 20.52 -24.12 11.54
N LEU A 99 19.57 -23.63 12.34
CA LEU A 99 19.63 -23.64 13.80
C LEU A 99 18.75 -24.72 14.45
N GLY A 100 17.79 -25.27 13.70
CA GLY A 100 16.82 -26.26 14.18
C GLY A 100 17.03 -27.69 13.66
N GLY A 101 18.07 -27.94 12.87
CA GLY A 101 18.58 -29.29 12.56
C GLY A 101 19.64 -29.72 13.57
#